data_AF-A0A358MHR7-F1
#
_entry.id   AF-A0A358MHR7-F1
#
_cell.length_a   1.000
_cell.length_b   1.000
_cell.length_c   1.000
_cell.angle_alpha   90.00
_cell.angle_beta   90.00
_cell.angle_gamma   90.00
#
_symmetry.space_group_name_H-M   'P 1'
#
loop_
_entity.id
_entity.type
_entity.pdbx_description
1 polymer ?
#
loop_
_entity_poly.entity_id
_entity_poly.type
_entity_poly.pdbx_seq_one_letter_code
_entity_poly.pdbx_strand_id
1 'polypeptide(L)' 'MAHAKNHDYHILAPSLWPLLGALAGFIMLFGAVLFFHDSGPWVLLAGFVGVLYV' A
#
# COMPACT_ATOMS: atom_id res chain seq x y z
N MET A 1 7.19 27.38 -17.91
CA MET A 1 7.04 28.11 -16.63
C MET A 1 6.25 27.30 -15.60
N ALA A 2 6.61 26.04 -15.33
CA ALA A 2 6.11 25.33 -14.12
C ALA A 2 6.82 25.81 -12.83
N HIS A 3 7.80 26.71 -12.98
CA HIS A 3 8.66 27.21 -11.91
C HIS A 3 8.12 28.46 -11.22
N ALA A 4 7.21 29.20 -11.89
CA ALA A 4 6.56 30.38 -11.31
C ALA A 4 5.16 29.98 -10.80
N LYS A 5 5.08 29.74 -9.49
CA LYS A 5 3.86 29.46 -8.74
C LYS A 5 3.00 30.72 -8.62
N ASN A 6 1.71 30.62 -8.95
CA ASN A 6 0.71 31.70 -8.87
C ASN A 6 -0.57 31.26 -8.12
N HIS A 7 -0.48 30.18 -7.34
CA HIS A 7 -1.58 29.59 -6.60
C HIS A 7 -1.11 29.09 -5.23
N ASP A 8 -2.05 28.91 -4.30
CA ASP A 8 -1.79 28.38 -2.95
C ASP A 8 -1.95 26.86 -2.86
N TYR A 9 -2.12 26.14 -3.98
CA TYR A 9 -2.17 24.68 -3.96
C TYR A 9 -0.83 24.06 -3.52
N HIS A 10 -0.94 23.02 -2.69
CA HIS A 10 0.20 22.24 -2.24
C HIS A 10 0.59 21.22 -3.31
N ILE A 11 1.71 21.45 -3.98
CA ILE A 11 2.31 20.47 -4.89
C ILE A 11 3.14 19.49 -4.07
N LEU A 12 2.63 18.26 -3.94
CA LEU A 12 3.30 17.21 -3.20
C LEU A 12 4.50 16.67 -4.01
N ALA A 13 5.57 16.35 -3.29
CA ALA A 13 6.65 15.57 -3.85
C ALA A 13 6.15 14.14 -4.18
N PRO A 14 6.81 13.43 -5.11
CA PRO A 14 6.54 12.02 -5.32
C PRO A 14 6.65 11.22 -4.01
N SER A 15 5.78 10.25 -3.83
CA SER A 15 5.69 9.44 -2.61
C SER A 15 5.53 7.97 -2.97
N LEU A 16 6.28 7.10 -2.28
CA LEU A 16 6.19 5.65 -2.44
C LEU A 16 5.08 5.03 -1.59
N TRP A 17 4.58 5.74 -0.57
CA TRP A 17 3.60 5.20 0.38
C TRP A 17 2.33 4.63 -0.29
N PRO A 18 1.73 5.28 -1.29
CA PRO A 18 0.53 4.73 -1.95
C PRO A 18 0.80 3.41 -2.66
N LEU A 19 1.97 3.26 -3.29
CA LEU A 19 2.35 2.02 -3.98
C LEU A 19 2.58 0.89 -2.97
N LEU A 20 3.31 1.16 -1.90
CA LEU A 20 3.57 0.18 -0.84
C LEU A 20 2.27 -0.23 -0.14
N GLY A 21 1.37 0.71 0.13
CA GLY A 21 0.05 0.44 0.68
C GLY A 21 -0.81 -0.44 -0.22
N ALA A 22 -0.84 -0.17 -1.53
CA ALA A 22 -1.56 -1.00 -2.49
C ALA A 22 -1.00 -2.43 -2.54
N LEU A 23 0.33 -2.58 -2.54
CA LEU A 23 0.97 -3.90 -2.54
C LEU A 23 0.70 -4.67 -1.25
N ALA A 24 0.81 -4.01 -0.09
CA ALA A 24 0.51 -4.63 1.20
C ALA A 24 -0.95 -5.09 1.29
N GLY A 25 -1.90 -4.25 0.87
CA GLY A 25 -3.32 -4.59 0.80
C GLY A 25 -3.60 -5.78 -0.14
N PHE A 26 -2.96 -5.80 -1.32
CA PHE A 26 -3.06 -6.95 -2.24
C PHE A 26 -2.56 -8.25 -1.58
N ILE A 27 -1.35 -8.23 -0.99
CA ILE A 27 -0.76 -9.41 -0.33
C ILE A 27 -1.65 -9.89 0.80
N MET A 28 -2.20 -8.98 1.61
CA MET A 28 -3.09 -9.32 2.72
C MET A 28 -4.34 -10.04 2.23
N LEU A 29 -5.05 -9.47 1.26
CA LEU A 29 -6.32 -10.02 0.78
C LEU A 29 -6.12 -11.29 -0.05
N PHE A 30 -5.06 -11.37 -0.86
CA PHE A 30 -4.70 -12.60 -1.55
C PHE A 30 -4.30 -13.69 -0.54
N GLY A 31 -3.54 -13.33 0.49
CA GLY A 31 -3.22 -14.21 1.60
C GLY A 31 -4.46 -14.69 2.36
N ALA A 32 -5.47 -13.83 2.53
CA ALA A 32 -6.76 -14.23 3.12
C ALA A 32 -7.46 -15.28 2.26
N VAL A 33 -7.48 -15.12 0.94
CA VAL A 33 -8.04 -16.13 0.01
C VAL A 33 -7.33 -17.47 0.20
N LEU A 34 -5.99 -17.48 0.23
CA LEU A 34 -5.21 -18.71 0.45
C LEU A 34 -5.49 -19.34 1.82
N PHE A 35 -5.50 -18.53 2.88
CA PHE A 35 -5.76 -18.99 4.25
C PHE A 35 -7.14 -19.65 4.38
N PHE A 36 -8.15 -19.12 3.70
CA PHE A 36 -9.50 -19.69 3.69
C PHE A 36 -9.67 -20.88 2.73
N HIS A 37 -8.64 -21.25 1.98
CA HIS A 37 -8.60 -22.42 1.09
C HIS A 37 -7.44 -23.35 1.47
N ASP A 38 -7.42 -23.79 2.72
CA ASP A 38 -6.54 -24.85 3.27
C ASP A 38 -5.02 -24.56 3.16
N SER A 39 -4.62 -23.32 2.91
CA SER A 39 -3.20 -22.90 2.94
C SER A 39 -2.84 -22.24 4.27
N GLY A 40 -1.54 -22.19 4.59
CA GLY A 40 -1.04 -21.57 5.82
C GLY A 40 -1.25 -20.03 5.88
N PRO A 41 -1.28 -19.43 7.08
CA PRO A 41 -1.67 -18.02 7.27
C PRO A 41 -0.59 -17.00 6.92
N TRP A 42 0.61 -17.43 6.51
CA TRP A 42 1.80 -16.56 6.46
C TRP A 42 1.68 -15.39 5.47
N VAL A 43 1.06 -15.60 4.31
CA VAL A 43 0.87 -14.54 3.31
C VAL A 43 -0.09 -13.47 3.82
N LEU A 44 -1.18 -13.88 4.49
CA LEU A 44 -2.12 -12.97 5.14
C LEU A 44 -1.42 -12.13 6.21
N LEU A 45 -0.67 -12.78 7.11
CA LEU A 45 0.03 -12.10 8.20
C LEU A 45 1.11 -11.15 7.70
N ALA A 46 1.85 -11.52 6.65
CA ALA A 46 2.83 -10.65 6.02
C ALA A 46 2.17 -9.39 5.42
N GLY A 47 1.05 -9.56 4.71
CA GLY A 47 0.28 -8.43 4.20
C GLY A 47 -0.29 -7.54 5.31
N PHE A 48 -0.81 -8.14 6.38
CA PHE A 48 -1.33 -7.41 7.54
C PHE A 48 -0.27 -6.55 8.23
N VAL A 49 0.92 -7.10 8.47
CA VAL A 49 2.07 -6.33 8.99
C VAL A 49 2.46 -5.21 8.02
N GLY A 50 2.44 -5.49 6.72
CA GLY A 50 2.68 -4.47 5.68
C GLY A 50 1.68 -3.31 5.75
N VAL A 51 0.38 -3.60 5.92
CA VAL A 51 -0.67 -2.58 6.04
C VAL A 51 -0.52 -1.75 7.32
N LEU A 52 -0.09 -2.35 8.44
CA LEU A 52 0.15 -1.61 9.68
C LEU A 52 1.39 -0.70 9.63
N TYR A 53 2.32 -0.99 8.73
CA TYR A 53 3.55 -0.21 8.58
C TYR A 53 3.39 1.04 7.69
N VAL A 54 2.50 0.97 6.69
CA VAL A 54 2.33 1.98 5.64
C VAL A 54 1.18 2.95 5.88
#